data_AF-A0A1F3X1E2-F1
#
_entry.id   AF-A0A1F3X1E2-F1
#
_cell.length_a   1.000
_cell.length_b   1.000
_cell.length_c   1.000
_cell.angle_alpha   90.00
_cell.angle_beta   90.00
_cell.angle_gamma   90.00
#
_symmetry.space_group_name_H-M   'P 1'
#
loop_
_entity.id
_entity.type
_entity.pdbx_description
1 polymer ?
#
loop_
_entity_poly.entity_id
_entity_poly.type
_entity_poly.pdbx_seq_one_letter_code
_entity_poly.pdbx_strand_id
1 'polypeptide(L)' 'MPPRNIERVARRKLLMLQAAMQLDALRSPPGNQLEPLKGNRRGQHSIRINDQWRICFVWKSDGAHNVEIVDYH' A
#
# COMPACT_ATOMS: atom_id res chain seq x y z
N MET A 1 6.88 -16.67 9.33
CA MET A 1 6.64 -16.86 7.88
C MET A 1 5.30 -16.24 7.59
N PRO A 2 5.18 -15.20 6.74
CA PRO A 2 3.87 -14.65 6.43
C PRO A 2 3.03 -15.77 5.79
N PRO A 3 1.74 -15.90 6.13
CA PRO A 3 0.91 -16.97 5.60
C PRO A 3 0.94 -16.95 4.07
N ARG A 4 1.12 -18.12 3.44
CA ARG A 4 1.39 -18.32 1.99
C ARG A 4 0.37 -17.64 1.04
N ASN A 5 -0.74 -17.13 1.55
CA ASN A 5 -1.82 -16.52 0.77
C ASN A 5 -1.65 -15.00 0.54
N ILE A 6 -0.87 -14.29 1.34
CA ILE A 6 -0.75 -12.81 1.18
C ILE A 6 0.36 -12.39 0.22
N GLU A 7 1.40 -13.21 0.05
CA GLU A 7 2.61 -12.84 -0.70
C GLU A 7 2.29 -12.54 -2.17
N ARG A 8 1.44 -13.36 -2.79
CA ARG A 8 0.98 -13.14 -4.18
C ARG A 8 0.19 -11.84 -4.33
N VAL A 9 -0.67 -11.52 -3.37
CA VAL A 9 -1.49 -10.30 -3.39
C VAL A 9 -0.63 -9.08 -3.11
N ALA A 10 0.25 -9.15 -2.12
CA ALA A 10 1.22 -8.12 -1.78
C ALA A 10 2.12 -7.81 -2.99
N ARG A 11 2.69 -8.83 -3.63
CA ARG A 11 3.52 -8.66 -4.84
C ARG A 11 2.77 -7.98 -5.97
N ARG A 12 1.51 -8.36 -6.21
CA ARG A 12 0.66 -7.71 -7.24
C ARG A 12 0.43 -6.23 -6.92
N LYS A 13 0.17 -5.90 -5.66
CA LYS A 13 -0.02 -4.52 -5.21
C LYS A 13 1.27 -3.71 -5.26
N LEU A 14 2.42 -4.32 -4.93
CA LEU A 14 3.74 -3.69 -5.09
C LEU A 14 4.05 -3.38 -6.55
N LEU A 15 3.73 -4.29 -7.47
CA LEU A 15 3.87 -4.03 -8.91
C LEU A 15 2.97 -2.87 -9.37
N MET A 16 1.73 -2.80 -8.88
CA MET A 16 0.84 -1.65 -9.15
C MET A 16 1.42 -0.36 -8.56
N LEU A 17 1.96 -0.41 -7.35
CA LEU A 17 2.59 0.72 -6.68
C LEU A 17 3.78 1.26 -7.48
N GLN A 18 4.62 0.36 -7.99
CA GLN A 18 5.79 0.70 -8.81
C GLN A 18 5.39 1.22 -10.20
N ALA A 19 4.29 0.74 -10.78
CA ALA A 19 3.80 1.17 -12.09
C ALA A 19 2.96 2.46 -12.04
N ALA A 20 2.46 2.85 -10.86
CA ALA A 20 1.65 4.04 -10.70
C ALA A 20 2.51 5.30 -10.86
N MET A 21 2.12 6.17 -11.80
CA MET A 21 2.74 7.50 -11.93
C MET A 21 2.12 8.53 -10.98
N GLN A 22 0.91 8.25 -10.47
CA GLN A 22 0.14 9.18 -9.65
C GLN A 22 -0.55 8.43 -8.51
N LEU A 23 -0.68 9.09 -7.36
CA LEU A 23 -1.32 8.52 -6.17
C LEU A 23 -2.77 8.11 -6.45
N ASP A 24 -3.50 8.93 -7.21
CA ASP A 24 -4.91 8.65 -7.54
C ASP A 24 -5.08 7.44 -8.46
N ALA A 25 -4.06 7.06 -9.24
CA ALA A 25 -4.09 5.83 -10.03
C ALA A 25 -4.22 4.59 -9.12
N LEU A 26 -3.69 4.65 -7.89
CA LEU A 26 -3.78 3.56 -6.92
C LEU A 26 -5.18 3.42 -6.31
N ARG A 27 -6.07 4.39 -6.48
CA ARG A 27 -7.49 4.26 -6.11
C ARG A 27 -8.24 3.30 -7.05
N SER A 28 -7.69 3.03 -8.23
CA SER A 28 -8.25 2.08 -9.21
C SER A 28 -7.37 0.81 -9.24
N PRO A 29 -7.93 -0.38 -9.02
CA PRO A 29 -9.34 -0.71 -8.76
C PRO A 29 -9.81 -0.36 -7.33
N PRO A 30 -11.14 -0.20 -7.10
CA PRO A 30 -11.72 0.28 -5.82
C PRO A 30 -11.36 -0.59 -4.59
N GLY A 31 -10.88 -1.82 -4.80
CA GLY A 31 -10.40 -2.71 -3.74
C GLY A 31 -9.03 -2.34 -3.13
N ASN A 32 -8.33 -1.32 -3.64
CA ASN A 32 -7.07 -0.88 -3.02
C ASN A 32 -7.29 -0.10 -1.71
N GLN A 33 -8.47 0.50 -1.51
CA GLN A 33 -8.82 1.27 -0.31
C GLN A 33 -7.64 2.15 0.14
N LEU A 34 -7.15 2.98 -0.77
CA LEU A 34 -6.04 3.89 -0.50
C LEU A 34 -6.45 4.87 0.60
N GLU A 35 -5.84 4.74 1.77
CA GLU A 35 -6.13 5.57 2.93
C GLU A 35 -4.90 6.42 3.30
N PRO A 36 -5.00 7.76 3.30
CA PRO A 36 -3.95 8.62 3.81
C PRO A 36 -3.86 8.47 5.33
N LEU A 37 -2.66 8.16 5.83
CA LEU A 37 -2.37 8.08 7.26
C LEU A 37 -2.33 9.49 7.86
N LYS A 38 -2.89 9.62 9.07
CA LYS A 38 -2.99 10.88 9.84
C LYS A 38 -2.11 10.82 11.10
N GLY A 39 -1.94 11.96 11.78
CA GLY A 39 -1.12 12.06 13.00
C GLY A 39 0.38 12.02 12.73
N ASN A 40 1.14 11.21 13.48
CA ASN A 40 2.60 11.07 13.38
C ASN A 40 3.08 10.49 12.04
N ARG A 41 2.17 9.89 11.25
CA ARG A 41 2.45 9.35 9.91
C ARG A 41 1.84 10.21 8.78
N ARG A 42 1.57 11.49 9.04
CA ARG A 42 1.11 12.43 8.01
C ARG A 42 2.04 12.42 6.80
N GLY A 43 1.47 12.25 5.61
CA GLY A 43 2.22 12.13 4.34
C GLY A 43 2.51 10.68 3.93
N GLN A 44 2.15 9.70 4.77
CA GLN A 44 2.11 8.30 4.36
C GLN A 44 0.71 7.91 3.90
N HIS A 45 0.67 6.90 3.05
CA HIS A 45 -0.53 6.25 2.55
C HIS A 45 -0.48 4.77 2.87
N SER A 46 -1.65 4.17 2.98
CA SER A 46 -1.79 2.73 3.15
C SER A 46 -2.70 2.13 2.09
N ILE A 47 -2.36 0.95 1.60
CA ILE A 47 -3.18 0.13 0.71
C ILE A 47 -3.47 -1.18 1.41
N ARG A 48 -4.74 -1.59 1.40
CA ARG A 48 -5.16 -2.84 2.03
C ARG A 48 -4.73 -4.04 1.20
N ILE A 49 -4.09 -5.05 1.81
CA ILE A 49 -3.82 -6.35 1.18
C ILE A 49 -5.00 -7.29 1.44
N ASN A 50 -5.41 -7.42 2.70
CA ASN A 50 -6.56 -8.21 3.16
C ASN A 50 -7.09 -7.63 4.49
N ASP A 51 -7.86 -8.41 5.26
CA ASP A 51 -8.43 -7.93 6.52
C ASP A 51 -7.42 -7.66 7.64
N GLN A 52 -6.21 -8.25 7.58
CA GLN A 52 -5.15 -8.12 8.59
C GLN A 52 -3.97 -7.24 8.11
N TRP A 53 -3.60 -7.35 6.84
CA TRP A 53 -2.35 -6.80 6.30
C TRP A 53 -2.57 -5.55 5.45
N ARG A 54 -1.68 -4.57 5.63
CA ARG A 54 -1.65 -3.31 4.87
C ARG A 54 -0.23 -2.99 4.40
N ILE A 55 -0.11 -2.39 3.22
CA ILE A 55 1.13 -1.81 2.72
C ILE A 55 1.11 -0.32 3.06
N CYS A 56 2.04 0.14 3.90
CA CYS A 56 2.27 1.55 4.18
C CYS A 56 3.42 2.07 3.31
N PHE A 57 3.29 3.28 2.78
CA PHE A 57 4.34 3.92 1.99
C PHE A 57 4.21 5.44 2.04
N VAL A 58 5.29 6.15 1.79
CA VAL A 58 5.31 7.60 1.57
C VAL A 58 5.17 7.85 0.07
N TRP A 59 4.22 8.68 -0.35
CA TRP A 59 4.14 9.10 -1.75
C TRP A 59 4.96 10.37 -1.95
N LYS A 60 5.88 10.34 -2.91
CA LYS A 60 6.70 11.47 -3.34
C LYS A 60 6.52 11.72 -4.84
N SER A 61 7.17 12.77 -5.36
CA SER A 61 7.10 13.16 -6.78
C SER A 61 7.62 12.10 -7.75
N ASP A 62 8.52 11.22 -7.29
CA ASP A 62 9.15 10.15 -8.05
C ASP A 62 8.51 8.77 -7.80
N GLY A 63 7.47 8.69 -6.97
CA GLY A 63 6.71 7.47 -6.70
C GLY A 63 6.61 7.11 -5.21
N ALA A 64 6.50 5.82 -4.91
CA ALA A 64 6.35 5.32 -3.55
C ALA A 64 7.70 5.02 -2.87
N HIS A 65 7.86 5.51 -1.64
CA HIS A 65 9.05 5.40 -0.80
C HIS A 65 8.70 4.76 0.54
N ASN A 66 9.71 4.24 1.26
CA ASN A 66 9.54 3.63 2.59
C ASN A 66 8.36 2.64 2.63
N VAL A 67 8.37 1.72 1.67
CA VAL A 67 7.30 0.74 1.50
C VAL A 67 7.46 -0.36 2.54
N GLU A 68 6.47 -0.50 3.41
CA GLU A 68 6.45 -1.45 4.52
C GLU A 68 5.14 -2.24 4.53
N ILE A 69 5.22 -3.53 4.86
CA ILE A 69 4.04 -4.37 5.07
C ILE A 69 3.84 -4.50 6.58
N VAL A 70 2.70 -3.99 7.06
CA VAL A 70 2.32 -4.04 8.48
C VAL A 70 1.11 -4.94 8.68
N ASP A 71 1.15 -5.68 9.78
CA ASP A 71 0.02 -6.45 10.31
C ASP A 71 -0.75 -5.56 11.29
N TYR A 72 -2.05 -5.37 11.06
CA TYR A 72 -2.98 -4.75 12.00
C TYR A 72 -3.74 -5.90 12.67
N HIS A 73 -3.22 -6.34 13.83
CA HIS A 73 -3.91 -7.22 14.77
C HIS A 73 -4.14 -6.49 16.09
#